data_AF-C5DQE7-F1
#
_entry.id   AF-C5DQE7-F1
#
_cell.length_a   1.000
_cell.length_b   1.000
_cell.length_c   1.000
_cell.angle_alpha   90.00
_cell.angle_beta   90.00
_cell.angle_gamma   90.00
#
_symmetry.space_group_name_H-M   'P 1'
#
loop_
_entity.id
_entity.type
_entity.pdbx_description
1 polymer ?
#
loop_
_entity_poly.entity_id
_entity_poly.type
_entity_poly.pdbx_seq_one_letter_code
_entity_poly.pdbx_strand_id
1 'polypeptide(L)'
;MALANVHLRHMETALRLGRYALDHGETPVACIFVHIPTDQIVAFGMNDTNRSLTGVAHAEFMGIEQIREFVSPDELVPFFGDIALYVTVEPCIMCASALKQLGIGKVIFGAGNDRFGGNGTVLSINQDSCTLGGKHESIPGVLRREAIMLLRYFYVRSNEKAPKPRTKGERLLDKENFPPMQWQDYIDRDSFAQEFGDDKIACYDEKTDWTKDVKWALIEQRQDGILEELKQHHYQFGLWLKHKKVRR
;
A
#
# COMPACT_ATOMS: atom_id res chain seq x y z
N MET A 1 0.22 8.14 -19.59
CA MET A 1 1.42 8.75 -18.94
C MET A 1 1.11 9.55 -17.67
N ALA A 2 0.05 10.36 -17.61
CA ALA A 2 -0.23 11.19 -16.42
C ALA A 2 -0.58 10.39 -15.15
N LEU A 3 -1.37 9.31 -15.26
CA LEU A 3 -1.79 8.47 -14.13
C LEU A 3 -0.61 7.72 -13.48
N ALA A 4 0.26 7.11 -14.29
CA ALA A 4 1.49 6.47 -13.82
C ALA A 4 2.36 7.41 -12.96
N ASN A 5 2.48 8.69 -13.33
CA ASN A 5 3.26 9.66 -12.55
C ASN A 5 2.60 9.98 -11.19
N VAL A 6 1.27 10.06 -11.13
CA VAL A 6 0.54 10.27 -9.86
C VAL A 6 0.75 9.07 -8.94
N HIS A 7 0.65 7.84 -9.48
CA HIS A 7 0.85 6.62 -8.71
C HIS A 7 2.28 6.50 -8.19
N LEU A 8 3.28 6.84 -9.00
CA LEU A 8 4.68 6.85 -8.58
C LEU A 8 4.89 7.79 -7.38
N ARG A 9 4.46 9.05 -7.46
CA ARG A 9 4.65 10.04 -6.38
C ARG A 9 4.03 9.58 -5.06
N HIS A 10 2.81 9.05 -5.11
CA HIS A 10 2.11 8.58 -3.91
C HIS A 10 2.74 7.29 -3.35
N MET A 11 3.12 6.35 -4.22
CA MET A 11 3.80 5.13 -3.79
C MET A 11 5.21 5.40 -3.24
N GLU A 12 5.94 6.40 -3.75
CA GLU A 12 7.20 6.86 -3.15
C GLU A 12 6.99 7.29 -1.71
N THR A 13 5.89 8.00 -1.43
CA THR A 13 5.53 8.41 -0.07
C THR A 13 5.21 7.21 0.82
N ALA A 14 4.45 6.23 0.32
CA ALA A 14 4.19 4.98 1.04
C ALA A 14 5.48 4.20 1.32
N LEU A 15 6.42 4.15 0.38
CA LEU A 15 7.73 3.51 0.55
C LEU A 15 8.62 4.25 1.55
N ARG A 16 8.60 5.60 1.58
CA ARG A 16 9.29 6.38 2.61
C ARG A 16 8.78 6.03 4.00
N LEU A 17 7.46 5.89 4.16
CA LEU A 17 6.86 5.44 5.41
C LEU A 17 7.20 3.97 5.72
N GLY A 18 7.22 3.09 4.72
CA GLY A 18 7.65 1.70 4.87
C GLY A 18 9.11 1.58 5.31
N ARG A 19 9.98 2.48 4.80
CA ARG A 19 11.36 2.58 5.25
C ARG A 19 11.47 3.05 6.70
N TYR A 20 10.67 4.04 7.08
CA TYR A 20 10.57 4.46 8.48
C TYR A 20 10.15 3.29 9.38
N ALA A 21 9.12 2.52 9.00
CA ALA A 21 8.67 1.35 9.75
C ALA A 21 9.79 0.31 9.91
N LEU A 22 10.52 0.01 8.83
CA LEU A 22 11.68 -0.86 8.86
C LEU A 22 12.72 -0.40 9.89
N ASP A 23 13.08 0.89 9.87
CA ASP A 23 14.06 1.46 10.80
C ASP A 23 13.62 1.44 12.27
N HIS A 24 12.33 1.31 12.52
CA HIS A 24 11.75 1.17 13.86
C HIS A 24 11.41 -0.28 14.23
N GLY A 25 11.93 -1.24 13.47
CA GLY A 25 11.79 -2.67 13.76
C GLY A 25 10.42 -3.27 13.41
N GLU A 26 9.61 -2.53 12.64
CA GLU A 26 8.33 -3.03 12.11
C GLU A 26 8.46 -3.62 10.72
N THR A 27 7.47 -4.42 10.33
CA THR A 27 7.37 -4.92 8.95
C THR A 27 7.16 -3.72 8.01
N PRO A 28 7.90 -3.59 6.88
CA PRO A 28 7.80 -2.44 5.98
C PRO A 28 6.53 -2.43 5.09
N VAL A 29 5.41 -2.88 5.65
CA VAL A 29 4.08 -2.69 5.09
C VAL A 29 3.58 -1.35 5.59
N ALA A 30 3.45 -0.40 4.68
CA ALA A 30 2.97 0.94 4.96
C ALA A 30 2.04 1.41 3.85
N CYS A 31 1.11 2.29 4.19
CA CYS A 31 0.14 2.83 3.26
C CYS A 31 -0.13 4.32 3.49
N ILE A 32 -0.64 4.96 2.44
CA ILE A 32 -1.27 6.28 2.51
C ILE A 32 -2.64 6.21 1.85
N PHE A 33 -3.58 6.95 2.41
CA PHE A 33 -4.93 7.14 1.88
C PHE A 33 -4.96 8.50 1.19
N VAL A 34 -5.32 8.52 -0.08
CA VAL A 34 -5.37 9.73 -0.91
C VAL A 34 -6.79 9.99 -1.33
N HIS A 35 -7.27 11.20 -1.08
CA HIS A 35 -8.58 11.65 -1.57
C HIS A 35 -8.49 11.99 -3.06
N ILE A 36 -9.10 11.14 -3.88
CA ILE A 36 -9.03 11.17 -5.34
C ILE A 36 -9.44 12.54 -5.90
N PRO A 37 -10.54 13.18 -5.46
CA PRO A 37 -10.96 14.46 -6.04
C PRO A 37 -10.01 15.64 -5.77
N THR A 38 -9.20 15.59 -4.70
CA THR A 38 -8.28 16.69 -4.35
C THR A 38 -6.81 16.33 -4.48
N ASP A 39 -6.49 15.06 -4.75
CA ASP A 39 -5.13 14.55 -4.83
C ASP A 39 -4.31 14.81 -3.53
N GLN A 40 -4.99 14.78 -2.38
CA GLN A 40 -4.41 15.04 -1.07
C GLN A 40 -4.31 13.77 -0.23
N ILE A 41 -3.20 13.61 0.48
CA ILE A 41 -3.03 12.57 1.48
C ILE A 41 -3.90 12.92 2.69
N VAL A 42 -4.80 12.02 3.08
CA VAL A 42 -5.76 12.24 4.17
C VAL A 42 -5.44 11.42 5.42
N ALA A 43 -4.76 10.29 5.24
CA ALA A 43 -4.34 9.42 6.33
C ALA A 43 -3.17 8.55 5.87
N PHE A 44 -2.53 7.90 6.83
CA PHE A 44 -1.42 7.00 6.58
C PHE A 44 -1.40 5.90 7.63
N GLY A 45 -0.65 4.83 7.35
CA GLY A 45 -0.50 3.75 8.31
C GLY A 45 0.71 2.90 8.06
N MET A 46 1.19 2.25 9.10
CA MET A 46 2.26 1.26 9.05
C MET A 46 1.86 0.05 9.89
N ASN A 47 2.47 -1.11 9.63
CA ASN A 47 2.28 -2.26 10.51
C ASN A 47 2.64 -1.88 11.95
N ASP A 48 1.82 -2.32 12.90
CA ASP A 48 1.94 -1.97 14.32
C ASP A 48 1.74 -3.17 15.24
N THR A 49 1.91 -4.37 14.70
CA THR A 49 1.66 -5.63 15.41
C THR A 49 2.62 -5.82 16.59
N ASN A 50 3.84 -5.28 16.53
CA ASN A 50 4.78 -5.35 17.65
C ASN A 50 4.36 -4.46 18.83
N ARG A 51 3.74 -3.31 18.57
CA ARG A 51 3.27 -2.39 19.62
C ARG A 51 1.93 -2.82 20.17
N SER A 52 1.00 -3.20 19.29
CA SER A 52 -0.35 -3.60 19.68
C SER A 52 -0.40 -4.97 20.36
N LEU A 53 0.58 -5.83 20.10
CA LEU A 53 0.59 -7.25 20.47
C LEU A 53 -0.60 -8.04 19.89
N THR A 54 -1.19 -7.55 18.80
CA THR A 54 -2.28 -8.20 18.07
C THR A 54 -1.86 -8.51 16.64
N GLY A 55 -2.35 -9.63 16.09
CA GLY A 55 -2.11 -10.00 14.69
C GLY A 55 -2.95 -9.22 13.67
N VAL A 56 -3.65 -8.16 14.08
CA VAL A 56 -4.62 -7.44 13.25
C VAL A 56 -4.28 -5.96 13.04
N ALA A 57 -3.30 -5.40 13.78
CA ALA A 57 -2.90 -4.00 13.67
C ALA A 57 -2.03 -3.75 12.43
N HIS A 58 -2.63 -3.92 11.24
CA HIS A 58 -1.99 -3.68 9.96
C HIS A 58 -2.08 -2.20 9.55
N ALA A 59 -1.27 -1.83 8.55
CA ALA A 59 -1.16 -0.46 8.06
C ALA A 59 -2.52 0.13 7.67
N GLU A 60 -3.36 -0.65 6.99
CA GLU A 60 -4.67 -0.23 6.52
C GLU A 60 -5.60 0.12 7.69
N PHE A 61 -5.58 -0.68 8.76
CA PHE A 61 -6.39 -0.40 9.96
C PHE A 61 -5.94 0.88 10.66
N MET A 62 -4.64 1.15 10.73
CA MET A 62 -4.14 2.41 11.30
C MET A 62 -4.66 3.63 10.54
N GLY A 63 -4.63 3.61 9.20
CA GLY A 63 -5.14 4.72 8.42
C GLY A 63 -6.67 4.83 8.41
N ILE A 64 -7.39 3.70 8.49
CA ILE A 64 -8.85 3.70 8.71
C ILE A 64 -9.20 4.42 10.02
N GLU A 65 -8.50 4.12 11.11
CA GLU A 65 -8.75 4.79 12.39
C GLU A 65 -8.46 6.29 12.34
N GLN A 66 -7.40 6.72 11.64
CA GLN A 66 -7.14 8.15 11.42
C GLN A 66 -8.29 8.84 10.67
N ILE A 67 -8.83 8.23 9.62
CA ILE A 67 -9.96 8.82 8.86
C ILE A 67 -11.19 9.02 9.77
N ARG A 68 -11.42 8.11 10.72
CA ARG A 68 -12.53 8.20 11.68
C ARG A 68 -12.40 9.37 12.67
N GLU A 69 -11.24 10.02 12.76
CA GLU A 69 -11.06 11.23 13.58
C GLU A 69 -11.81 12.45 13.02
N PHE A 70 -12.13 12.46 11.71
CA PHE A 70 -12.82 13.59 11.07
C PHE A 70 -13.99 13.22 10.14
N VAL A 71 -14.22 11.93 9.88
CA VAL A 71 -15.39 11.42 9.15
C VAL A 71 -16.30 10.66 10.10
N SER A 72 -17.60 10.97 10.11
CA SER A 72 -18.56 10.28 10.96
C SER A 72 -18.91 8.89 10.41
N PRO A 73 -19.38 7.95 11.27
CA PRO A 73 -19.69 6.58 10.83
C PRO A 73 -20.67 6.49 9.65
N ASP A 74 -21.64 7.39 9.58
CA ASP A 74 -22.66 7.46 8.53
C ASP A 74 -22.13 8.00 7.18
N GLU A 75 -21.03 8.75 7.20
CA GLU A 75 -20.37 9.28 6.00
C GLU A 75 -19.18 8.42 5.54
N LEU A 76 -18.79 7.42 6.33
CA LEU A 76 -17.55 6.67 6.12
C LEU A 76 -17.55 5.93 4.78
N VAL A 77 -18.62 5.22 4.44
CA VAL A 77 -18.73 4.47 3.18
C VAL A 77 -18.71 5.41 1.96
N PRO A 78 -19.53 6.47 1.89
CA PRO A 78 -19.41 7.46 0.82
C PRO A 78 -18.01 8.08 0.71
N PHE A 79 -17.37 8.41 1.85
CA PHE A 79 -16.05 9.00 1.86
C PHE A 79 -14.98 8.04 1.30
N PHE A 80 -15.01 6.77 1.69
CA PHE A 80 -14.08 5.75 1.20
C PHE A 80 -14.19 5.51 -0.32
N GLY A 81 -15.37 5.74 -0.91
CA GLY A 81 -15.55 5.72 -2.36
C GLY A 81 -14.67 6.73 -3.11
N ASP A 82 -14.32 7.84 -2.45
CA ASP A 82 -13.43 8.88 -2.98
C ASP A 82 -11.95 8.66 -2.60
N ILE A 83 -11.59 7.49 -2.04
CA ILE A 83 -10.22 7.20 -1.59
C ILE A 83 -9.50 6.20 -2.50
N ALA A 84 -8.26 6.57 -2.84
CA ALA A 84 -7.25 5.67 -3.37
C ALA A 84 -6.27 5.28 -2.24
N LEU A 85 -6.15 3.98 -1.97
CA LEU A 85 -5.13 3.45 -1.07
C LEU A 85 -3.84 3.19 -1.87
N TYR A 86 -2.71 3.71 -1.40
CA TYR A 86 -1.38 3.32 -1.89
C TYR A 86 -0.67 2.54 -0.80
N VAL A 87 -0.32 1.28 -1.06
CA VAL A 87 0.30 0.39 -0.06
C VAL A 87 1.51 -0.34 -0.62
N THR A 88 2.59 -0.46 0.16
CA THR A 88 3.84 -1.06 -0.33
C THR A 88 3.69 -2.54 -0.69
N VAL A 89 2.83 -3.26 0.01
CA VAL A 89 2.54 -4.69 -0.20
C VAL A 89 1.04 -4.87 -0.34
N GLU A 90 0.62 -5.75 -1.24
CA GLU A 90 -0.78 -6.10 -1.44
C GLU A 90 -1.52 -6.34 -0.12
N PRO A 91 -2.72 -5.75 0.07
CA PRO A 91 -3.53 -5.98 1.24
C PRO A 91 -3.74 -7.47 1.48
N CYS A 92 -3.58 -7.91 2.73
CA CYS A 92 -3.92 -9.27 3.07
C CYS A 92 -5.44 -9.50 2.97
N ILE A 93 -5.88 -10.76 2.91
CA ILE A 93 -7.31 -11.15 2.86
C ILE A 93 -8.18 -10.37 3.87
N MET A 94 -7.69 -10.20 5.11
CA MET A 94 -8.38 -9.44 6.15
C MET A 94 -8.52 -7.95 5.79
N CYS A 95 -7.42 -7.31 5.39
CA CYS A 95 -7.43 -5.89 5.02
C CYS A 95 -8.24 -5.64 3.74
N ALA A 96 -8.10 -6.51 2.73
CA ALA A 96 -8.89 -6.48 1.50
C ALA A 96 -10.40 -6.57 1.80
N SER A 97 -10.81 -7.47 2.70
CA SER A 97 -12.21 -7.59 3.12
C SER A 97 -12.71 -6.33 3.84
N ALA A 98 -11.91 -5.77 4.75
CA ALA A 98 -12.26 -4.53 5.46
C ALA A 98 -12.43 -3.34 4.49
N LEU A 99 -11.47 -3.16 3.58
CA LEU A 99 -11.51 -2.10 2.56
C LEU A 99 -12.72 -2.22 1.64
N LYS A 100 -13.08 -3.45 1.23
CA LYS A 100 -14.27 -3.71 0.42
C LYS A 100 -15.57 -3.34 1.15
N GLN A 101 -15.70 -3.74 2.41
CA GLN A 101 -16.87 -3.41 3.23
C GLN A 101 -17.01 -1.91 3.50
N LEU A 102 -15.89 -1.18 3.55
CA LEU A 102 -15.88 0.27 3.64
C LEU A 102 -16.14 0.96 2.29
N GLY A 103 -16.18 0.22 1.18
CA GLY A 103 -16.45 0.79 -0.15
C GLY A 103 -15.27 1.61 -0.69
N ILE A 104 -14.03 1.17 -0.47
CA ILE A 104 -12.83 1.83 -1.01
C ILE A 104 -12.96 2.08 -2.53
N GLY A 105 -12.55 3.26 -2.98
CA GLY A 105 -12.58 3.62 -4.41
C GLY A 105 -11.63 2.78 -5.25
N LYS A 106 -10.33 2.78 -4.90
CA LYS A 106 -9.33 1.90 -5.54
C LYS A 106 -8.13 1.61 -4.64
N VAL A 107 -7.44 0.52 -4.94
CA VAL A 107 -6.19 0.13 -4.28
C VAL A 107 -5.06 0.11 -5.30
N ILE A 108 -3.92 0.70 -4.94
CA ILE A 108 -2.68 0.67 -5.71
C ILE A 108 -1.61 0.09 -4.80
N PHE A 109 -0.89 -0.91 -5.27
CA PHE A 109 0.14 -1.55 -4.46
C PHE A 109 1.44 -1.84 -5.21
N GLY A 110 2.51 -1.99 -4.44
CA GLY A 110 3.83 -2.35 -4.96
C GLY A 110 3.96 -3.86 -5.18
N ALA A 111 4.45 -4.56 -4.16
CA ALA A 111 4.69 -5.99 -4.22
C ALA A 111 3.43 -6.82 -3.93
N GLY A 112 3.28 -7.96 -4.60
CA GLY A 112 2.28 -8.97 -4.20
C GLY A 112 2.56 -9.55 -2.82
N ASN A 113 1.52 -10.13 -2.21
CA ASN A 113 1.62 -10.78 -0.91
C ASN A 113 1.48 -12.30 -1.06
N ASP A 114 2.62 -12.96 -1.28
CA ASP A 114 2.73 -14.40 -1.59
C ASP A 114 2.06 -15.35 -0.58
N ARG A 115 1.80 -14.88 0.64
CA ARG A 115 1.23 -15.72 1.71
C ARG A 115 -0.22 -15.44 2.00
N PHE A 116 -0.63 -14.18 1.89
CA PHE A 116 -1.92 -13.73 2.40
C PHE A 116 -2.65 -12.75 1.47
N GLY A 117 -2.17 -12.55 0.24
CA GLY A 117 -2.71 -11.57 -0.70
C GLY A 117 -4.20 -11.74 -1.00
N GLY A 118 -4.96 -10.69 -0.72
CA GLY A 118 -6.41 -10.67 -0.82
C GLY A 118 -6.96 -10.02 -2.09
N ASN A 119 -6.11 -9.52 -2.98
CA ASN A 119 -6.51 -8.78 -4.19
C ASN A 119 -6.05 -9.46 -5.48
N GLY A 120 -5.61 -10.71 -5.43
CA GLY A 120 -5.19 -11.50 -6.58
C GLY A 120 -4.27 -12.68 -6.23
N THR A 121 -3.28 -12.46 -5.36
CA THR A 121 -2.20 -13.47 -5.17
C THR A 121 -2.71 -14.80 -4.60
N VAL A 122 -3.57 -14.74 -3.58
CA VAL A 122 -4.14 -15.94 -2.93
C VAL A 122 -5.64 -15.98 -3.15
N LEU A 123 -6.33 -14.87 -2.88
CA LEU A 123 -7.75 -14.67 -3.14
C LEU A 123 -7.97 -13.32 -3.82
N SER A 124 -9.13 -13.16 -4.46
CA SER A 124 -9.57 -11.89 -5.06
C SER A 124 -10.79 -11.35 -4.32
N ILE A 125 -10.62 -11.02 -3.03
CA ILE A 125 -11.70 -10.51 -2.15
C ILE A 125 -12.31 -9.23 -2.74
N ASN A 126 -11.49 -8.37 -3.32
CA ASN A 126 -11.91 -7.16 -4.03
C ASN A 126 -12.94 -7.43 -5.15
N GLN A 127 -13.00 -8.65 -5.68
CA GLN A 127 -13.90 -9.06 -6.76
C GLN A 127 -14.91 -10.15 -6.37
N ASP A 128 -14.85 -10.68 -5.15
CA ASP A 128 -15.70 -11.78 -4.71
C ASP A 128 -17.20 -11.40 -4.62
N SER A 129 -18.06 -12.40 -4.38
CA SER A 129 -19.50 -12.23 -4.19
C SER A 129 -19.96 -12.40 -2.73
N CYS A 130 -19.10 -12.87 -1.82
CA CYS A 130 -19.47 -13.19 -0.45
C CYS A 130 -19.15 -12.07 0.56
N THR A 131 -18.21 -11.18 0.24
CA THR A 131 -17.88 -10.02 1.05
C THR A 131 -18.79 -8.86 0.65
N LEU A 132 -19.50 -8.28 1.62
CA LEU A 132 -20.35 -7.10 1.42
C LEU A 132 -19.55 -5.91 0.89
N GLY A 133 -20.19 -5.09 0.05
CA GLY A 133 -19.57 -3.90 -0.57
C GLY A 133 -19.41 -4.04 -2.08
N GLY A 134 -19.12 -2.92 -2.74
CA GLY A 134 -18.87 -2.87 -4.18
C GLY A 134 -17.53 -3.53 -4.55
N LYS A 135 -17.42 -3.96 -5.81
CA LYS A 135 -16.13 -4.35 -6.38
C LYS A 135 -15.24 -3.13 -6.52
N HIS A 136 -13.93 -3.29 -6.32
CA HIS A 136 -12.96 -2.22 -6.52
C HIS A 136 -11.73 -2.72 -7.27
N GLU A 137 -11.10 -1.80 -8.00
CA GLU A 137 -9.87 -2.05 -8.74
C GLU A 137 -8.69 -2.21 -7.79
N SER A 138 -7.78 -3.13 -8.12
CA SER A 138 -6.48 -3.25 -7.48
C SER A 138 -5.37 -3.21 -8.51
N ILE A 139 -4.61 -2.12 -8.53
CA ILE A 139 -3.55 -1.85 -9.49
C ILE A 139 -2.22 -2.30 -8.87
N PRO A 140 -1.58 -3.36 -9.39
CA PRO A 140 -0.36 -3.89 -8.82
C PRO A 140 0.89 -3.22 -9.40
N GLY A 141 2.07 -3.53 -8.87
CA GLY A 141 3.33 -3.34 -9.58
C GLY A 141 3.94 -1.94 -9.52
N VAL A 142 3.34 -0.99 -8.80
CA VAL A 142 3.88 0.39 -8.70
C VAL A 142 5.05 0.40 -7.71
N LEU A 143 6.28 0.64 -8.19
CA LEU A 143 7.51 0.54 -7.38
C LEU A 143 7.64 -0.80 -6.63
N ARG A 144 7.28 -1.88 -7.34
CA ARG A 144 7.30 -3.25 -6.84
C ARG A 144 8.67 -3.69 -6.36
N ARG A 145 9.74 -3.34 -7.10
CA ARG A 145 11.10 -3.76 -6.76
C ARG A 145 11.55 -3.15 -5.45
N GLU A 146 11.24 -1.88 -5.21
CA GLU A 146 11.51 -1.17 -3.96
C GLU A 146 10.79 -1.81 -2.78
N ALA A 147 9.51 -2.13 -2.94
CA ALA A 147 8.73 -2.84 -1.91
C ALA A 147 9.31 -4.22 -1.59
N ILE A 148 9.69 -5.00 -2.61
CA ILE A 148 10.36 -6.30 -2.44
C ILE A 148 11.69 -6.11 -1.69
N MET A 149 12.49 -5.10 -2.06
CA MET A 149 13.77 -4.84 -1.40
C MET A 149 13.61 -4.47 0.07
N LEU A 150 12.61 -3.66 0.44
CA LEU A 150 12.31 -3.39 1.85
C LEU A 150 11.95 -4.67 2.62
N LEU A 151 11.10 -5.55 2.04
CA LEU A 151 10.79 -6.84 2.65
C LEU A 151 12.03 -7.73 2.81
N ARG A 152 12.91 -7.76 1.79
CA ARG A 152 14.18 -8.50 1.88
C ARG A 152 15.07 -7.95 3.00
N TYR A 153 15.19 -6.63 3.12
CA TYR A 153 15.90 -6.00 4.25
C TYR A 153 15.31 -6.41 5.61
N PHE A 154 13.97 -6.44 5.73
CA PHE A 154 13.30 -6.90 6.95
C PHE A 154 13.62 -8.37 7.27
N TYR A 155 13.62 -9.26 6.27
CA TYR A 155 13.84 -10.69 6.51
C TYR A 155 15.30 -11.08 6.80
N VAL A 156 16.25 -10.25 6.38
CA VAL A 156 17.69 -10.38 6.71
C VAL A 156 17.96 -9.88 8.13
N ARG A 157 17.22 -8.86 8.61
CA ARG A 157 17.29 -8.45 10.02
C ARG A 157 16.81 -9.60 10.92
N SER A 158 17.52 -9.84 12.02
CA SER A 158 17.05 -10.75 13.07
C SER A 158 15.91 -10.08 13.82
N ASN A 159 14.73 -10.72 13.85
CA ASN A 159 13.66 -10.28 14.74
C ASN A 159 13.96 -10.79 16.16
N GLU A 160 14.54 -9.93 17.00
CA GLU A 160 14.82 -10.24 18.41
C GLU A 160 13.54 -10.44 19.23
N LYS A 161 12.39 -9.93 18.77
CA LYS A 161 11.08 -10.08 19.43
C LYS A 161 10.35 -11.36 19.06
N ALA A 162 10.91 -12.19 18.16
CA ALA A 162 10.30 -13.47 17.81
C ALA A 162 10.43 -14.47 18.99
N PRO A 163 9.39 -15.26 19.32
CA PRO A 163 9.42 -16.21 20.45
C PRO A 163 10.58 -17.21 20.41
N LYS A 164 11.10 -17.51 19.22
CA LYS A 164 12.34 -18.26 18.99
C LYS A 164 13.16 -17.51 17.94
N PRO A 165 14.19 -16.74 18.35
CA PRO A 165 15.09 -16.09 17.41
C PRO A 165 15.79 -17.17 16.57
N ARG A 166 15.49 -17.22 15.27
CA ARG A 166 16.27 -18.03 14.33
C ARG A 166 17.43 -17.18 13.85
N THR A 167 18.66 -17.55 14.21
CA THR A 167 19.88 -16.97 13.63
C THR A 167 19.90 -17.29 12.13
N LYS A 168 19.55 -16.31 11.30
CA LYS A 168 19.56 -16.43 9.82
C LYS A 168 20.91 -15.99 9.25
N GLY A 169 22.00 -16.50 9.82
CA GLY A 169 23.36 -15.98 9.63
C GLY A 169 23.94 -16.00 8.21
N GLU A 170 23.25 -16.53 7.20
CA GLU A 170 23.81 -16.75 5.86
C GLU A 170 22.91 -16.31 4.69
N ARG A 171 21.79 -15.61 4.95
CA ARG A 171 20.95 -15.11 3.84
C ARG A 171 21.63 -13.92 3.17
N LEU A 172 22.36 -14.18 2.08
CA LEU A 172 22.79 -13.15 1.15
C LEU A 172 21.57 -12.40 0.63
N LEU A 173 21.63 -11.07 0.73
CA LEU A 173 20.58 -10.20 0.22
C LEU A 173 20.65 -10.18 -1.31
N ASP A 174 19.70 -10.85 -1.95
CA ASP A 174 19.52 -10.78 -3.40
C ASP A 174 19.01 -9.38 -3.80
N LYS A 175 19.82 -8.65 -4.57
CA LYS A 175 19.52 -7.31 -5.08
C LYS A 175 19.16 -7.29 -6.57
N GLU A 176 19.30 -8.42 -7.27
CA GLU A 176 19.27 -8.48 -8.73
C GLU A 176 18.07 -9.26 -9.26
N ASN A 177 17.74 -10.38 -8.63
CA ASN A 177 16.70 -11.26 -9.15
C ASN A 177 15.36 -10.88 -8.52
N PHE A 178 14.38 -10.54 -9.35
CA PHE A 178 13.00 -10.30 -8.93
C PHE A 178 12.10 -11.36 -9.56
N PRO A 179 11.15 -11.96 -8.81
CA PRO A 179 10.24 -12.95 -9.38
C PRO A 179 9.45 -12.37 -10.57
N PRO A 180 9.03 -13.19 -11.54
CA PRO A 180 8.15 -12.74 -12.62
C PRO A 180 6.83 -12.20 -12.05
N MET A 181 6.29 -11.15 -12.67
CA MET A 181 5.04 -10.52 -12.26
C MET A 181 3.87 -11.16 -13.01
N GLN A 182 3.03 -11.91 -12.31
CA GLN A 182 1.81 -12.51 -12.87
C GLN A 182 0.69 -11.47 -12.94
N TRP A 183 0.78 -10.53 -13.89
CA TRP A 183 -0.17 -9.41 -14.01
C TRP A 183 -1.63 -9.85 -14.09
N GLN A 184 -1.89 -10.96 -14.78
CA GLN A 184 -3.22 -11.51 -15.02
C GLN A 184 -3.97 -11.94 -13.74
N ASP A 185 -3.26 -12.08 -12.62
CA ASP A 185 -3.87 -12.43 -11.33
C ASP A 185 -4.60 -11.23 -10.70
N TYR A 186 -4.32 -10.01 -11.15
CA TYR A 186 -4.80 -8.75 -10.55
C TYR A 186 -5.57 -7.85 -11.52
N ILE A 187 -5.12 -7.78 -12.78
CA ILE A 187 -5.61 -6.83 -13.77
C ILE A 187 -5.62 -7.49 -15.14
N ASP A 188 -6.65 -7.23 -15.95
CA ASP A 188 -6.68 -7.68 -17.34
C ASP A 188 -5.79 -6.81 -18.23
N ARG A 189 -5.53 -7.29 -19.44
CA ARG A 189 -4.59 -6.67 -20.38
C ARG A 189 -5.03 -5.29 -20.86
N ASP A 190 -6.33 -5.08 -21.05
CA ASP A 190 -6.86 -3.80 -21.54
C ASP A 190 -6.83 -2.76 -20.42
N SER A 191 -7.22 -3.15 -19.21
CA SER A 191 -7.09 -2.31 -18.01
C SER A 191 -5.63 -1.96 -17.71
N PHE A 192 -4.70 -2.90 -17.91
CA PHE A 192 -3.26 -2.62 -17.80
C PHE A 192 -2.82 -1.54 -18.80
N ALA A 193 -3.23 -1.66 -20.07
CA ALA A 193 -2.88 -0.68 -21.10
C ALA A 193 -3.45 0.70 -20.79
N GLN A 194 -4.67 0.77 -20.27
CA GLN A 194 -5.30 2.01 -19.83
C GLN A 194 -4.54 2.68 -18.67
N GLU A 195 -4.06 1.88 -17.71
CA GLU A 195 -3.40 2.40 -16.50
C GLU A 195 -1.95 2.80 -16.76
N PHE A 196 -1.18 1.94 -17.44
CA PHE A 196 0.26 2.11 -17.62
C PHE A 196 0.65 2.72 -18.97
N GLY A 197 -0.23 2.63 -19.97
CA GLY A 197 -0.01 3.03 -21.36
C GLY A 197 0.33 1.84 -22.27
N ASP A 198 -0.10 1.93 -23.53
CA ASP A 198 0.15 0.92 -24.57
C ASP A 198 1.64 0.62 -24.78
N ASP A 199 2.51 1.62 -24.54
CA ASP A 199 3.96 1.49 -24.65
C ASP A 199 4.56 0.45 -23.68
N LYS A 200 3.82 0.05 -22.64
CA LYS A 200 4.26 -0.89 -21.61
C LYS A 200 3.59 -2.25 -21.72
N ILE A 201 2.76 -2.49 -22.72
CA ILE A 201 1.97 -3.73 -22.81
C ILE A 201 2.82 -4.99 -22.91
N ALA A 202 4.03 -4.88 -23.48
CA ALA A 202 5.01 -5.95 -23.50
C ALA A 202 5.37 -6.44 -22.08
N CYS A 203 5.35 -5.56 -21.06
CA CYS A 203 5.61 -5.95 -19.67
C CYS A 203 4.53 -6.88 -19.11
N TYR A 204 3.28 -6.68 -19.53
CA TYR A 204 2.18 -7.58 -19.20
C TYR A 204 2.41 -8.97 -19.80
N ASP A 205 2.66 -9.01 -21.12
CA ASP A 205 2.80 -10.24 -21.90
C ASP A 205 4.06 -11.04 -21.47
N GLU A 206 5.16 -10.35 -21.18
CA GLU A 206 6.45 -10.93 -20.78
C GLU A 206 6.59 -11.15 -19.27
N LYS A 207 5.58 -10.76 -18.46
CA LYS A 207 5.57 -10.90 -17.00
C LYS A 207 6.74 -10.17 -16.32
N THR A 208 7.10 -9.01 -16.84
CA THR A 208 8.19 -8.17 -16.34
C THR A 208 7.66 -6.95 -15.59
N ASP A 209 8.51 -6.36 -14.76
CA ASP A 209 8.21 -5.05 -14.17
C ASP A 209 8.23 -3.97 -15.26
N TRP A 210 7.30 -3.04 -15.19
CA TRP A 210 7.25 -1.88 -16.09
C TRP A 210 8.32 -0.82 -15.75
N THR A 211 9.01 -0.97 -14.62
CA THR A 211 10.18 -0.18 -14.21
C THR A 211 11.39 -1.10 -14.10
N LYS A 212 12.54 -0.66 -14.62
CA LYS A 212 13.76 -1.48 -14.67
C LYS A 212 14.67 -1.25 -13.47
N ASP A 213 14.90 0.01 -13.09
CA ASP A 213 15.89 0.34 -12.08
C ASP A 213 15.26 0.49 -10.70
N VAL A 214 15.96 0.01 -9.68
CA VAL A 214 15.58 0.22 -8.27
C VAL A 214 16.02 1.61 -7.85
N LYS A 215 15.10 2.38 -7.27
CA LYS A 215 15.40 3.67 -6.64
C LYS A 215 16.07 3.48 -5.29
N TRP A 216 17.36 3.12 -5.28
CA TRP A 216 18.12 2.82 -4.06
C TRP A 216 18.04 3.92 -2.99
N ALA A 217 18.15 5.19 -3.39
CA ALA A 217 18.04 6.31 -2.47
C ALA A 217 16.72 6.32 -1.67
N LEU A 218 15.61 5.88 -2.27
CA LEU A 218 14.30 5.83 -1.64
C LEU A 218 14.22 4.80 -0.50
N ILE A 219 14.94 3.68 -0.64
CA ILE A 219 14.85 2.52 0.26
C ILE A 219 16.06 2.35 1.18
N GLU A 220 17.14 3.11 0.97
CA GLU A 220 18.35 3.06 1.80
C GLU A 220 18.52 4.30 2.70
N GLN A 221 17.98 5.47 2.31
CA GLN A 221 18.03 6.68 3.14
C GLN A 221 16.99 6.64 4.27
N ARG A 222 17.38 7.08 5.47
CA ARG A 222 16.46 7.22 6.61
C ARG A 222 15.41 8.28 6.30
N GLN A 223 14.20 8.08 6.82
CA GLN A 223 13.03 8.92 6.54
C GLN A 223 12.47 9.51 7.84
N ASP A 224 13.33 10.03 8.71
CA ASP A 224 12.96 10.41 10.09
C ASP A 224 11.88 11.52 10.16
N GLY A 225 11.79 12.37 9.12
CA GLY A 225 10.78 13.44 9.02
C GLY A 225 9.42 13.04 8.45
N ILE A 226 9.26 11.80 7.94
CA ILE A 226 8.04 11.39 7.20
C ILE A 226 6.78 11.46 8.05
N LEU A 227 6.86 11.12 9.34
CA LEU A 227 5.69 11.14 10.21
C LEU A 227 5.17 12.56 10.41
N GLU A 228 6.05 13.54 10.55
CA GLU A 228 5.64 14.93 10.76
C GLU A 228 4.99 15.50 9.48
N GLU A 229 5.58 15.22 8.32
CA GLU A 229 5.02 15.55 7.01
C GLU A 229 3.60 14.99 6.85
N LEU A 230 3.40 13.70 7.12
CA LEU A 230 2.11 13.04 6.95
C LEU A 230 1.07 13.47 7.98
N LYS A 231 1.47 13.73 9.24
CA LYS A 231 0.60 14.31 10.26
C LYS A 231 0.11 15.70 9.84
N GLN A 232 1.00 16.51 9.26
CA GLN A 232 0.62 17.83 8.75
C GLN A 232 -0.40 17.70 7.62
N HIS A 233 -0.20 16.78 6.65
CA HIS A 233 -1.19 16.54 5.59
C HIS A 233 -2.55 16.11 6.14
N HIS A 234 -2.57 15.12 7.04
CA HIS A 234 -3.77 14.64 7.72
C HIS A 234 -4.53 15.77 8.44
N TYR A 235 -3.81 16.57 9.24
CA TYR A 235 -4.39 17.70 9.98
C TYR A 235 -4.97 18.76 9.04
N GLN A 236 -4.24 19.16 8.00
CA GLN A 236 -4.71 20.16 7.03
C GLN A 236 -5.94 19.67 6.28
N PHE A 237 -6.00 18.39 5.90
CA PHE A 237 -7.18 17.82 5.26
C PHE A 237 -8.40 17.82 6.20
N GLY A 238 -8.21 17.41 7.47
CA GLY A 238 -9.27 17.44 8.48
C GLY A 238 -9.86 18.84 8.69
N LEU A 239 -9.02 19.88 8.70
CA LEU A 239 -9.47 21.28 8.73
C LEU A 239 -10.25 21.65 7.47
N TRP A 240 -9.72 21.33 6.29
CA TRP A 240 -10.37 21.60 5.02
C TRP A 240 -11.76 20.95 4.94
N LEU A 241 -11.89 19.68 5.35
CA LEU A 241 -13.15 18.95 5.31
C LEU A 241 -14.19 19.59 6.25
N LYS A 242 -13.78 19.96 7.47
CA LYS A 242 -14.65 20.69 8.43
C LYS A 242 -15.13 22.01 7.83
N HIS A 243 -14.25 22.81 7.24
CA HIS A 243 -14.63 24.06 6.59
C HIS A 243 -15.57 23.86 5.40
N LYS A 244 -15.38 22.80 4.60
CA LYS A 244 -16.26 22.47 3.49
C LYS A 244 -17.68 22.10 3.96
N LYS A 245 -17.80 21.38 5.08
CA LYS A 245 -19.09 21.02 5.68
C LYS A 245 -19.86 22.23 6.23
N VAL A 246 -19.18 23.20 6.85
CA VAL A 246 -19.80 24.43 7.35
C VAL A 246 -20.36 25.32 6.23
N ARG A 247 -19.85 25.18 5.00
CA ARG A 247 -20.29 25.94 3.82
C ARG A 247 -21.40 25.27 3.00
N ARG A 248 -21.80 24.05 3.35
CA ARG A 248 -22.92 23.34 2.74
C ARG A 248 -24.18 23.56 3.57
#